data_AF-A0A1H7V5M6-F1
#
_entry.id   AF-A0A1H7V5M6-F1
#
_cell.length_a   1.000
_cell.length_b   1.000
_cell.length_c   1.000
_cell.angle_alpha   90.00
_cell.angle_beta   90.00
_cell.angle_gamma   90.00
#
_symmetry.space_group_name_H-M   'P 1'
#
loop_
_entity.id
_entity.type
_entity.pdbx_description
1 polymer ?
#
loop_
_entity_poly.entity_id
_entity_poly.type
_entity_poly.pdbx_seq_one_letter_code
_entity_poly.pdbx_strand_id
1 'polypeptide(L)'
;MKGKILLLFFITIVLSSCQNISQSTTLNSETKSILNSKQPLDVVSTEGNGTESKERTEGRSDPSNNEVLPLSIGNLDLKGEFYDEMLRNPIDHDYEVEFNEFQNSKEITTLGWGALESKYSEIWDKELNQIYEKLLSKLDREPREALIESQKEWLQYHLRETKFVEKTFIDNGYLGSRGSVSLATVIRERIRERTMQLFEYRYLLDGEVEFLYQGNK
;
A
#
# COMPACT_ATOMS: atom_id res chain seq x y z
N MET A 1 28.98 -58.24 28.17
CA MET A 1 27.64 -58.03 27.59
C MET A 1 27.12 -56.66 27.99
N LYS A 2 26.85 -55.80 27.01
CA LYS A 2 25.77 -54.79 26.94
C LYS A 2 26.08 -53.93 25.70
N GLY A 3 25.40 -54.28 24.61
CA GLY A 3 25.61 -53.72 23.28
C GLY A 3 25.13 -52.27 23.18
N LYS A 4 25.81 -51.50 22.33
CA LYS A 4 25.36 -50.20 21.87
C LYS A 4 24.36 -50.42 20.75
N ILE A 5 23.08 -50.13 20.99
CA ILE A 5 22.06 -50.08 19.94
C ILE A 5 22.22 -48.73 19.25
N LEU A 6 22.73 -48.76 18.02
CA LEU A 6 22.72 -47.62 17.11
C LEU A 6 21.34 -47.59 16.43
N LEU A 7 20.47 -46.68 16.87
CA LEU A 7 19.15 -46.51 16.29
C LEU A 7 19.27 -45.61 15.04
N LEU A 8 19.25 -46.24 13.86
CA LEU A 8 19.14 -45.56 12.57
C LEU A 8 17.67 -45.17 12.32
N PHE A 9 17.35 -43.89 12.46
CA PHE A 9 16.07 -43.35 11.98
C PHE A 9 16.16 -43.16 10.46
N PHE A 10 15.56 -44.09 9.72
CA PHE A 10 15.22 -43.88 8.31
C PHE A 10 14.00 -42.95 8.23
N ILE A 11 14.22 -41.69 7.86
CA ILE A 11 13.14 -40.76 7.50
C ILE A 11 12.77 -41.05 6.04
N THR A 12 11.66 -41.75 5.82
CA THR A 12 11.06 -41.91 4.50
C THR A 12 10.36 -40.61 4.12
N ILE A 13 10.90 -39.90 3.11
CA ILE A 13 10.26 -38.76 2.47
C ILE A 13 9.13 -39.30 1.60
N VAL A 14 7.88 -39.03 1.98
CA VAL A 14 6.72 -39.23 1.10
C VAL A 14 6.55 -37.95 0.28
N LEU A 15 7.01 -37.99 -0.97
CA LEU A 15 6.66 -37.00 -2.00
C LEU A 15 5.21 -37.24 -2.40
N SER A 16 4.28 -36.43 -1.89
CA SER A 16 2.91 -36.40 -2.41
C SER A 16 2.81 -35.36 -3.52
N SER A 17 3.11 -35.80 -4.73
CA SER A 17 2.82 -35.09 -5.97
C SER A 17 1.33 -35.26 -6.29
N CYS A 18 0.53 -34.22 -6.08
CA CYS A 18 -0.77 -34.09 -6.75
C CYS A 18 -0.61 -33.11 -7.90
N GLN A 19 -0.30 -33.66 -9.07
CA GLN A 19 -0.68 -33.07 -10.33
C GLN A 19 -2.21 -33.18 -10.44
N ASN A 20 -2.90 -32.06 -10.64
CA ASN A 20 -4.19 -32.11 -11.33
C ASN A 20 -4.27 -30.99 -12.36
N ILE A 21 -4.12 -31.43 -13.59
CA ILE A 21 -4.61 -30.80 -14.81
C ILE A 21 -6.12 -30.63 -14.67
N SER A 22 -6.61 -29.42 -14.93
CA SER A 22 -7.97 -29.21 -15.39
C SER A 22 -7.95 -28.11 -16.43
N GLN A 23 -8.60 -28.42 -17.54
CA GLN A 23 -8.52 -27.76 -18.81
C GLN A 23 -8.99 -26.31 -18.76
N SER A 24 -8.30 -25.52 -19.59
CA SER A 24 -8.74 -24.27 -20.17
C SER A 24 -10.23 -24.28 -20.52
N THR A 25 -10.98 -23.33 -19.96
CA THR A 25 -12.20 -22.82 -20.58
C THR A 25 -11.95 -21.37 -20.92
N THR A 26 -11.86 -21.12 -22.21
CA THR A 26 -11.84 -19.83 -22.89
C THR A 26 -13.03 -18.97 -22.46
N LEU A 27 -12.76 -17.75 -21.98
CA LEU A 27 -13.72 -16.65 -22.03
C LEU A 27 -12.94 -15.39 -22.45
N ASN A 28 -13.12 -15.07 -23.74
CA ASN A 28 -12.63 -13.85 -24.36
C ASN A 28 -13.39 -12.65 -23.78
N SER A 29 -12.67 -11.69 -23.24
CA SER A 29 -13.05 -10.27 -23.36
C SER A 29 -11.78 -9.49 -23.65
N GLU A 30 -11.53 -9.29 -24.94
CA GLU A 30 -10.51 -8.38 -25.43
C GLU A 30 -10.88 -6.94 -25.02
N THR A 31 -10.18 -6.37 -24.04
CA THR A 31 -10.12 -4.91 -23.89
C THR A 31 -8.87 -4.42 -24.59
N LYS A 32 -9.00 -4.23 -25.90
CA LYS A 32 -7.99 -3.64 -26.76
C LYS A 32 -8.24 -2.14 -26.84
N SER A 33 -7.48 -1.35 -26.07
CA SER A 33 -7.34 0.09 -26.30
C SER A 33 -6.15 0.66 -25.50
N ILE A 34 -4.94 0.26 -25.87
CA ILE A 34 -3.78 1.14 -25.76
C ILE A 34 -3.67 1.81 -27.13
N LEU A 35 -4.14 3.05 -27.25
CA LEU A 35 -3.83 3.91 -28.39
C LEU A 35 -2.95 5.05 -27.91
N ASN A 36 -1.67 4.94 -28.26
CA ASN A 36 -0.72 6.04 -28.30
C ASN A 36 -1.33 7.26 -29.01
N SER A 37 -1.23 8.43 -28.41
CA SER A 37 -1.26 9.69 -29.16
C SER A 37 -0.01 10.48 -28.83
N LYS A 38 0.96 10.41 -29.75
CA LYS A 38 1.95 11.47 -29.95
C LYS A 38 1.19 12.67 -30.52
N GLN A 39 1.49 13.83 -29.94
CA GLN A 39 1.06 15.19 -30.26
C GLN A 39 1.06 15.55 -31.77
N PRO A 40 0.34 16.61 -32.15
CA PRO A 40 1.04 17.89 -32.29
C PRO A 40 0.32 19.12 -31.69
N LEU A 41 1.14 20.01 -31.12
CA LEU A 41 0.83 21.41 -30.86
C LEU A 41 0.86 22.17 -32.19
N ASP A 42 -0.21 22.88 -32.51
CA ASP A 42 -0.16 24.28 -32.97
C ASP A 42 -1.57 24.81 -33.21
N VAL A 43 -1.87 25.98 -32.63
CA VAL A 43 -2.35 27.21 -33.32
C VAL A 43 -2.89 28.20 -32.26
N VAL A 44 -2.26 29.37 -32.29
CA VAL A 44 -2.58 30.62 -31.58
C VAL A 44 -3.74 31.36 -32.28
N SER A 45 -4.65 31.98 -31.51
CA SER A 45 -5.12 33.40 -31.63
C SER A 45 -6.52 33.65 -31.03
N THR A 46 -6.53 34.37 -29.90
CA THR A 46 -7.20 35.65 -29.56
C THR A 46 -8.60 36.05 -30.10
N GLU A 47 -9.41 36.54 -29.13
CA GLU A 47 -10.47 37.59 -29.15
C GLU A 47 -11.90 37.29 -29.64
N GLY A 48 -12.90 37.75 -28.87
CA GLY A 48 -14.27 37.94 -29.38
C GLY A 48 -15.46 37.97 -28.39
N ASN A 49 -15.45 38.88 -27.41
CA ASN A 49 -16.56 39.71 -26.91
C ASN A 49 -18.03 39.16 -26.74
N GLY A 50 -18.54 39.26 -25.51
CA GLY A 50 -19.81 39.93 -25.15
C GLY A 50 -21.14 39.17 -25.31
N THR A 51 -21.90 39.02 -24.22
CA THR A 51 -23.25 39.62 -24.00
C THR A 51 -23.87 39.08 -22.71
N GLU A 52 -24.13 39.97 -21.74
CA GLU A 52 -25.01 39.75 -20.58
C GLU A 52 -26.46 39.51 -21.00
N SER A 53 -27.20 38.67 -20.28
CA SER A 53 -28.36 39.16 -19.49
C SER A 53 -29.21 38.04 -18.84
N LYS A 54 -29.75 38.43 -17.68
CA LYS A 54 -30.97 37.97 -16.98
C LYS A 54 -30.88 36.85 -15.95
N GLU A 55 -30.61 37.33 -14.73
CA GLU A 55 -31.26 37.01 -13.47
C GLU A 55 -32.68 36.40 -13.57
N ARG A 56 -32.87 35.25 -12.90
CA ARG A 56 -34.12 34.89 -12.23
C ARG A 56 -33.77 34.34 -10.85
N THR A 57 -34.13 35.11 -9.84
CA THR A 57 -34.24 34.72 -8.43
C THR A 57 -35.51 33.91 -8.24
N GLU A 58 -35.41 32.72 -7.65
CA GLU A 58 -36.31 32.21 -6.60
C GLU A 58 -35.95 30.76 -6.26
N GLY A 59 -35.72 30.48 -4.98
CA GLY A 59 -35.49 29.12 -4.49
C GLY A 59 -34.58 29.09 -3.27
N ARG A 60 -35.08 29.59 -2.14
CA ARG A 60 -34.51 29.34 -0.82
C ARG A 60 -34.51 27.83 -0.55
N SER A 61 -33.33 27.25 -0.43
CA SER A 61 -33.06 26.15 0.47
C SER A 61 -31.76 26.50 1.18
N ASP A 62 -31.84 26.70 2.50
CA ASP A 62 -30.66 26.76 3.37
C ASP A 62 -29.74 25.60 2.99
N PRO A 63 -28.44 25.83 2.69
CA PRO A 63 -27.53 24.71 2.59
C PRO A 63 -27.48 24.13 4.00
N SER A 64 -27.95 22.89 4.16
CA SER A 64 -27.62 22.10 5.33
C SER A 64 -26.11 22.24 5.55
N ASN A 65 -25.70 22.31 6.80
CA ASN A 65 -24.30 22.22 7.21
C ASN A 65 -23.75 20.84 6.81
N ASN A 66 -23.59 20.61 5.51
CA ASN A 66 -22.74 19.58 4.99
C ASN A 66 -21.36 20.20 5.14
N GLU A 67 -20.73 19.93 6.28
CA GLU A 67 -19.28 20.05 6.37
C GLU A 67 -18.73 19.34 5.15
N VAL A 68 -18.16 20.14 4.24
CA VAL A 68 -17.52 19.64 3.03
C VAL A 68 -16.29 18.91 3.54
N LEU A 69 -16.40 17.58 3.67
CA LEU A 69 -15.28 16.73 4.02
C LEU A 69 -14.14 17.05 3.02
N PRO A 70 -12.94 17.42 3.50
CA PRO A 70 -11.82 17.68 2.61
C PRO A 70 -11.60 16.45 1.72
N LEU A 71 -11.63 16.66 0.40
CA LEU A 71 -11.68 15.57 -0.58
C LEU A 71 -10.28 14.98 -0.78
N SER A 72 -10.02 13.85 -0.13
CA SER A 72 -8.98 12.92 -0.59
C SER A 72 -9.45 11.47 -0.45
N ILE A 73 -9.21 10.71 -1.52
CA ILE A 73 -9.54 9.28 -1.69
C ILE A 73 -8.28 8.63 -2.30
N GLY A 74 -7.12 8.87 -1.67
CA GLY A 74 -5.81 8.38 -2.10
C GLY A 74 -4.69 9.44 -2.17
N ASN A 75 -3.46 8.97 -1.92
CA ASN A 75 -2.19 9.70 -1.83
C ASN A 75 -2.30 11.11 -1.20
N LEU A 76 -2.99 11.11 -0.05
CA LEU A 76 -3.15 12.08 1.04
C LEU A 76 -3.07 13.57 0.68
N ASP A 77 -4.23 14.23 0.70
CA ASP A 77 -4.33 15.68 0.92
C ASP A 77 -3.62 16.06 2.24
N LEU A 78 -2.74 17.06 2.18
CA LEU A 78 -1.80 17.44 3.25
C LEU A 78 -2.45 18.26 4.38
N LYS A 79 -3.78 18.17 4.53
CA LYS A 79 -4.56 19.06 5.39
C LYS A 79 -5.75 18.33 6.02
N GLY A 80 -6.06 18.69 7.25
CA GLY A 80 -7.25 18.24 7.99
C GLY A 80 -6.92 17.29 9.13
N GLU A 81 -7.91 17.06 9.99
CA GLU A 81 -7.75 16.31 11.25
C GLU A 81 -7.24 14.88 11.04
N PHE A 82 -7.70 14.22 9.98
CA PHE A 82 -7.18 12.90 9.59
C PHE A 82 -5.66 12.94 9.33
N TYR A 83 -5.20 13.90 8.55
CA TYR A 83 -3.78 14.05 8.22
C TYR A 83 -2.95 14.34 9.47
N ASP A 84 -3.43 15.21 10.36
CA ASP A 84 -2.77 15.52 11.62
C ASP A 84 -2.66 14.28 12.52
N GLU A 85 -3.64 13.38 12.48
CA GLU A 85 -3.59 12.10 13.20
C GLU A 85 -2.62 11.12 12.54
N MET A 86 -2.59 11.03 11.20
CA MET A 86 -1.62 10.22 10.47
C MET A 86 -0.18 10.70 10.68
N LEU A 87 0.07 12.01 10.79
CA LEU A 87 1.38 12.55 11.14
C LEU A 87 1.84 12.17 12.54
N ARG A 88 0.90 11.91 13.45
CA ARG A 88 1.17 11.52 14.83
C ARG A 88 1.19 10.00 15.03
N ASN A 89 1.21 9.21 13.95
CA ASN A 89 1.19 7.76 14.09
C ASN A 89 2.44 7.24 14.83
N PRO A 90 2.27 6.31 15.78
CA PRO A 90 3.35 5.85 16.63
C PRO A 90 4.41 5.03 15.89
N ILE A 91 4.06 4.42 14.74
CA ILE A 91 4.99 3.58 13.98
C ILE A 91 6.07 4.45 13.33
N ASP A 92 5.68 5.55 12.67
CA ASP A 92 6.63 6.48 12.06
C ASP A 92 7.46 7.21 13.11
N HIS A 93 6.85 7.59 14.24
CA HIS A 93 7.58 8.20 15.35
C HIS A 93 8.73 7.30 15.80
N ASP A 94 8.44 6.04 16.08
CA ASP A 94 9.45 5.11 16.57
C ASP A 94 10.45 4.74 15.47
N TYR A 95 10.01 4.63 14.21
CA TYR A 95 10.92 4.44 13.08
C TYR A 95 11.92 5.58 13.00
N GLU A 96 11.46 6.82 13.08
CA GLU A 96 12.32 8.00 13.01
C GLU A 96 13.31 8.04 14.18
N VAL A 97 12.87 7.71 15.40
CA VAL A 97 13.75 7.60 16.57
C VAL A 97 14.83 6.53 16.35
N GLU A 98 14.43 5.30 16.04
CA GLU A 98 15.37 4.18 15.87
C GLU A 98 16.29 4.37 14.64
N PHE A 99 15.78 4.97 13.57
CA PHE A 99 16.56 5.30 12.38
C PHE A 99 17.61 6.36 12.70
N ASN A 100 17.26 7.41 13.43
CA ASN A 100 18.21 8.42 13.86
C ASN A 100 19.26 7.85 14.82
N GLU A 101 18.88 6.99 15.75
CA GLU A 101 19.84 6.28 16.63
C GLU A 101 20.81 5.42 15.81
N PHE A 102 20.29 4.66 14.84
CA PHE A 102 21.10 3.84 13.94
C PHE A 102 22.09 4.69 13.13
N GLN A 103 21.63 5.79 12.54
CA GLN A 103 22.44 6.70 11.73
C GLN A 103 23.51 7.45 12.54
N ASN A 104 23.30 7.63 13.84
CA ASN A 104 24.28 8.24 14.75
C ASN A 104 25.16 7.21 15.48
N SER A 105 24.96 5.92 15.20
CA SER A 105 25.77 4.85 15.80
C SER A 105 27.18 4.79 15.20
N LYS A 106 28.12 4.18 15.93
CA LYS A 106 29.52 4.02 15.48
C LYS A 106 29.67 3.02 14.33
N GLU A 107 28.69 2.14 14.13
CA GLU A 107 28.76 1.03 13.17
C GLU A 107 27.49 0.96 12.32
N ILE A 108 27.45 1.78 11.26
CA ILE A 108 26.37 1.75 10.26
C ILE A 108 26.69 0.64 9.27
N THR A 109 25.83 -0.37 9.19
CA THR A 109 25.98 -1.48 8.24
C THR A 109 24.75 -1.62 7.36
N THR A 110 24.95 -2.01 6.11
CA THR A 110 23.86 -2.34 5.17
C THR A 110 22.94 -3.43 5.74
N LEU A 111 23.51 -4.41 6.46
CA LEU A 111 22.76 -5.47 7.11
C LEU A 111 21.85 -4.92 8.22
N GLY A 112 22.40 -4.06 9.10
CA GLY A 112 21.64 -3.42 10.16
C GLY A 112 20.52 -2.53 9.63
N TRP A 113 20.79 -1.76 8.58
CA TRP A 113 19.76 -0.94 7.93
C TRP A 113 18.65 -1.82 7.33
N GLY A 114 19.01 -2.88 6.59
CA GLY A 114 18.02 -3.80 6.04
C GLY A 114 17.16 -4.48 7.11
N ALA A 115 17.74 -4.79 8.28
CA ALA A 115 17.02 -5.34 9.42
C ALA A 115 16.03 -4.33 10.03
N LEU A 116 16.43 -3.06 10.16
CA LEU A 116 15.54 -1.99 10.61
C LEU A 116 14.35 -1.80 9.66
N GLU A 117 14.59 -1.73 8.35
CA GLU A 117 13.52 -1.60 7.34
C GLU A 117 12.56 -2.80 7.38
N SER A 118 13.11 -4.00 7.56
CA SER A 118 12.32 -5.24 7.65
C SER A 118 11.45 -5.27 8.91
N LYS A 119 12.01 -4.89 10.07
CA LYS A 119 11.25 -4.76 11.33
C LYS A 119 10.03 -3.86 11.15
N TYR A 120 10.20 -2.67 10.59
CA TYR A 120 9.09 -1.73 10.42
C TYR A 120 8.14 -2.12 9.29
N SER A 121 8.62 -2.84 8.26
CA SER A 121 7.72 -3.46 7.26
C SER A 121 6.76 -4.46 7.92
N GLU A 122 7.25 -5.30 8.86
CA GLU A 122 6.40 -6.25 9.58
C GLU A 122 5.40 -5.58 10.53
N ILE A 123 5.77 -4.45 11.15
CA ILE A 123 4.86 -3.66 11.98
C ILE A 123 3.76 -3.06 11.11
N TRP A 124 4.13 -2.45 9.97
CA TRP A 124 3.18 -1.89 9.02
C TRP A 124 2.25 -2.95 8.40
N ASP A 125 2.74 -4.15 8.11
CA ASP A 125 1.90 -5.23 7.55
C ASP A 125 0.82 -5.69 8.54
N LYS A 126 1.15 -5.76 9.84
CA LYS A 126 0.15 -6.04 10.88
C LYS A 126 -0.90 -4.94 10.96
N GLU A 127 -0.47 -3.69 10.87
CA GLU A 127 -1.35 -2.52 10.88
C GLU A 127 -2.29 -2.53 9.66
N LEU A 128 -1.75 -2.79 8.47
CA LEU A 128 -2.48 -2.95 7.21
C LEU A 128 -3.59 -3.98 7.33
N ASN A 129 -3.25 -5.18 7.82
CA ASN A 129 -4.22 -6.27 7.96
C ASN A 129 -5.30 -5.93 8.99
N GLN A 130 -4.94 -5.26 10.09
CA GLN A 130 -5.92 -4.81 11.09
C GLN A 130 -6.91 -3.81 10.49
N ILE A 131 -6.42 -2.77 9.80
CA ILE A 131 -7.30 -1.72 9.28
C ILE A 131 -8.17 -2.25 8.14
N TYR A 132 -7.63 -3.17 7.34
CA TYR A 132 -8.38 -3.88 6.31
C TYR A 132 -9.58 -4.64 6.90
N GLU A 133 -9.38 -5.45 7.95
CA GLU A 133 -10.46 -6.20 8.59
C GLU A 133 -11.49 -5.27 9.26
N LYS A 134 -11.04 -4.21 9.92
CA LYS A 134 -11.93 -3.20 10.50
C LYS A 134 -12.78 -2.52 9.41
N LEU A 135 -12.17 -2.13 8.29
CA LEU A 135 -12.88 -1.52 7.17
C LEU A 135 -13.88 -2.49 6.53
N LEU A 136 -13.49 -3.76 6.31
CA LEU A 136 -14.41 -4.79 5.81
C LEU A 136 -15.63 -4.99 6.69
N SER A 137 -15.51 -4.82 8.01
CA SER A 137 -16.64 -4.95 8.94
C SER A 137 -17.67 -3.81 8.82
N LYS A 138 -17.30 -2.70 8.18
CA LYS A 138 -18.15 -1.51 7.96
C LYS A 138 -18.84 -1.52 6.58
N LEU A 139 -18.46 -2.45 5.71
CA LEU A 139 -18.94 -2.52 4.33
C LEU A 139 -19.82 -3.75 4.12
N ASP A 140 -20.89 -3.59 3.33
CA ASP A 140 -21.79 -4.67 2.94
C ASP A 140 -21.89 -4.79 1.42
N ARG A 141 -22.15 -6.00 0.91
CA ARG A 141 -22.43 -6.27 -0.52
C ARG A 141 -21.30 -5.80 -1.45
N GLU A 142 -21.65 -5.07 -2.50
CA GLU A 142 -20.77 -4.67 -3.60
C GLU A 142 -19.52 -3.89 -3.15
N PRO A 143 -19.61 -2.83 -2.30
CA PRO A 143 -18.41 -2.17 -1.77
C PRO A 143 -17.43 -3.09 -1.04
N ARG A 144 -17.95 -4.07 -0.29
CA ARG A 144 -17.12 -5.05 0.42
C ARG A 144 -16.37 -5.95 -0.56
N GLU A 145 -17.06 -6.45 -1.58
CA GLU A 145 -16.46 -7.27 -2.64
C GLU A 145 -15.43 -6.49 -3.45
N ALA A 146 -15.72 -5.23 -3.79
CA ALA A 146 -14.80 -4.34 -4.49
C ALA A 146 -13.51 -4.08 -3.68
N LEU A 147 -13.62 -3.87 -2.37
CA LEU A 147 -12.44 -3.71 -1.51
C LEU A 147 -11.61 -5.00 -1.42
N ILE A 148 -12.25 -6.17 -1.36
CA ILE A 148 -11.57 -7.47 -1.36
C ILE A 148 -10.75 -7.64 -2.64
N GLU A 149 -11.34 -7.39 -3.80
CA GLU A 149 -10.62 -7.52 -5.07
C GLU A 149 -9.51 -6.47 -5.21
N SER A 150 -9.78 -5.22 -4.84
CA SER A 150 -8.75 -4.16 -4.80
C SER A 150 -7.55 -4.56 -3.94
N GLN A 151 -7.78 -5.14 -2.76
CA GLN A 151 -6.70 -5.58 -1.88
C GLN A 151 -5.90 -6.75 -2.46
N LYS A 152 -6.57 -7.72 -3.10
CA LYS A 152 -5.90 -8.82 -3.80
C LYS A 152 -5.02 -8.34 -4.95
N GLU A 153 -5.53 -7.42 -5.77
CA GLU A 153 -4.78 -6.86 -6.89
C GLU A 153 -3.60 -6.02 -6.41
N TRP A 154 -3.78 -5.22 -5.35
CA TRP A 154 -2.70 -4.49 -4.72
C TRP A 154 -1.60 -5.42 -4.22
N LEU A 155 -1.95 -6.54 -3.57
CA LEU A 155 -0.98 -7.52 -3.11
C LEU A 155 -0.20 -8.15 -4.29
N GLN A 156 -0.87 -8.46 -5.39
CA GLN A 156 -0.21 -8.96 -6.59
C GLN A 156 0.76 -7.91 -7.16
N TYR A 157 0.35 -6.65 -7.24
CA TYR A 157 1.23 -5.55 -7.65
C TYR A 157 2.44 -5.45 -6.74
N HIS A 158 2.24 -5.36 -5.42
CA HIS A 158 3.29 -5.26 -4.42
C HIS A 158 4.35 -6.36 -4.60
N LEU A 159 3.92 -7.62 -4.71
CA LEU A 159 4.81 -8.78 -4.86
C LEU A 159 5.52 -8.80 -6.22
N ARG A 160 4.80 -8.53 -7.32
CA ARG A 160 5.37 -8.58 -8.68
C ARG A 160 6.38 -7.45 -8.89
N GLU A 161 6.09 -6.26 -8.40
CA GLU A 161 6.98 -5.11 -8.48
C GLU A 161 8.24 -5.33 -7.64
N THR A 162 8.11 -5.84 -6.40
CA THR A 162 9.26 -6.21 -5.57
C THR A 162 10.16 -7.21 -6.29
N LYS A 163 9.57 -8.27 -6.85
CA LYS A 163 10.31 -9.31 -7.59
C LYS A 163 10.96 -8.74 -8.84
N PHE A 164 10.29 -7.85 -9.56
CA PHE A 164 10.85 -7.19 -10.74
C PHE A 164 12.10 -6.39 -10.36
N VAL A 165 12.02 -5.54 -9.34
CA VAL A 165 13.15 -4.70 -8.90
C VAL A 165 14.31 -5.57 -8.40
N GLU A 166 14.02 -6.58 -7.57
CA GLU A 166 15.01 -7.53 -7.07
C GLU A 166 15.76 -8.21 -8.22
N LYS A 167 15.03 -8.87 -9.13
CA LYS A 167 15.62 -9.65 -10.22
C LYS A 167 16.33 -8.78 -11.25
N THR A 168 15.88 -7.54 -11.44
CA THR A 168 16.40 -6.66 -12.50
C THR A 168 17.57 -5.85 -11.99
N PHE A 169 17.45 -5.20 -10.83
CA PHE A 169 18.41 -4.21 -10.36
C PHE A 169 19.32 -4.71 -9.23
N ILE A 170 18.82 -5.59 -8.37
CA ILE A 170 19.58 -6.07 -7.20
C ILE A 170 20.45 -7.26 -7.54
N ASP A 171 19.84 -8.33 -8.07
CA ASP A 171 20.54 -9.59 -8.38
C ASP A 171 21.59 -9.41 -9.48
N ASN A 172 21.37 -8.46 -10.41
CA ASN A 172 22.34 -8.11 -11.44
C ASN A 172 23.39 -7.09 -10.97
N GLY A 173 23.33 -6.64 -9.71
CA GLY A 173 24.34 -5.78 -9.09
C GLY A 173 24.34 -4.31 -9.52
N TYR A 174 23.33 -3.84 -10.25
CA TYR A 174 23.28 -2.46 -10.76
C TYR A 174 23.31 -1.40 -9.66
N LEU A 175 22.81 -1.72 -8.46
CA LEU A 175 22.69 -0.79 -7.33
C LEU A 175 23.69 -1.08 -6.19
N GLY A 176 24.61 -2.04 -6.39
CA GLY A 176 25.56 -2.46 -5.36
C GLY A 176 24.90 -2.95 -4.07
N SER A 177 25.65 -2.95 -2.96
CA SER A 177 25.16 -3.43 -1.66
C SER A 177 24.01 -2.60 -1.09
N ARG A 178 23.90 -1.31 -1.45
CA ARG A 178 22.82 -0.43 -1.00
C ARG A 178 21.48 -0.72 -1.68
N GLY A 179 21.50 -1.43 -2.82
CA GLY A 179 20.28 -1.74 -3.56
C GLY A 179 19.26 -2.54 -2.74
N SER A 180 19.71 -3.54 -1.96
CA SER A 180 18.81 -4.36 -1.14
C SER A 180 18.12 -3.53 -0.05
N VAL A 181 18.86 -2.59 0.56
CA VAL A 181 18.31 -1.64 1.53
C VAL A 181 17.30 -0.71 0.87
N SER A 182 17.63 -0.15 -0.29
CA SER A 182 16.69 0.70 -1.04
C SER A 182 15.40 -0.04 -1.39
N LEU A 183 15.49 -1.31 -1.78
CA LEU A 183 14.30 -2.14 -2.00
C LEU A 183 13.50 -2.37 -0.71
N ALA A 184 14.18 -2.64 0.42
CA ALA A 184 13.52 -2.82 1.72
C ALA A 184 12.76 -1.54 2.15
N THR A 185 13.37 -0.36 2.01
CA THR A 185 12.71 0.93 2.27
C THR A 185 11.46 1.09 1.39
N VAL A 186 11.55 0.80 0.08
CA VAL A 186 10.41 0.91 -0.85
C VAL A 186 9.30 -0.11 -0.55
N ILE A 187 9.64 -1.29 -0.06
CA ILE A 187 8.66 -2.27 0.43
C ILE A 187 7.91 -1.71 1.63
N ARG A 188 8.63 -1.20 2.65
CA ARG A 188 8.05 -0.58 3.84
C ARG A 188 7.10 0.56 3.46
N GLU A 189 7.57 1.49 2.63
CA GLU A 189 6.78 2.66 2.23
C GLU A 189 5.50 2.27 1.49
N ARG A 190 5.54 1.30 0.57
CA ARG A 190 4.30 0.86 -0.12
C ARG A 190 3.28 0.26 0.83
N ILE A 191 3.73 -0.51 1.84
CA ILE A 191 2.84 -1.07 2.86
C ILE A 191 2.26 0.07 3.72
N ARG A 192 3.10 1.01 4.15
CA ARG A 192 2.68 2.20 4.90
C ARG A 192 1.63 3.00 4.12
N GLU A 193 1.89 3.37 2.87
CA GLU A 193 0.97 4.13 2.01
C GLU A 193 -0.38 3.43 1.85
N ARG A 194 -0.38 2.12 1.59
CA ARG A 194 -1.63 1.36 1.50
C ARG A 194 -2.38 1.35 2.83
N THR A 195 -1.67 1.23 3.94
CA THR A 195 -2.26 1.29 5.28
C THR A 195 -2.94 2.63 5.53
N MET A 196 -2.28 3.73 5.20
CA MET A 196 -2.83 5.10 5.33
C MET A 196 -4.08 5.29 4.47
N GLN A 197 -4.08 4.75 3.25
CA GLN A 197 -5.24 4.79 2.38
C GLN A 197 -6.44 4.02 2.97
N LEU A 198 -6.21 2.86 3.60
CA LEU A 198 -7.28 2.11 4.27
C LEU A 198 -7.80 2.83 5.52
N PHE A 199 -6.91 3.52 6.25
CA PHE A 199 -7.31 4.41 7.35
C PHE A 199 -8.19 5.55 6.86
N GLU A 200 -7.83 6.20 5.75
CA GLU A 200 -8.60 7.28 5.14
C GLU A 200 -10.01 6.78 4.78
N TYR A 201 -10.11 5.60 4.17
CA TYR A 201 -11.40 5.00 3.83
C TYR A 201 -12.27 4.72 5.05
N ARG A 202 -11.70 4.21 6.14
CA ARG A 202 -12.45 4.00 7.39
C ARG A 202 -12.87 5.34 8.00
N TYR A 203 -11.96 6.30 8.07
CA TYR A 203 -12.23 7.62 8.61
C TYR A 203 -13.38 8.33 7.88
N LEU A 204 -13.47 8.18 6.55
CA LEU A 204 -14.59 8.70 5.78
C LEU A 204 -15.95 8.04 6.10
N LEU A 205 -15.96 6.83 6.67
CA LEU A 205 -17.18 6.12 7.06
C LEU A 205 -17.63 6.42 8.49
N ASP A 206 -16.69 6.52 9.44
CA ASP A 206 -17.03 6.64 10.86
C ASP A 206 -16.22 7.67 11.66
N GLY A 207 -15.28 8.38 11.03
CA GLY A 207 -14.45 9.40 11.67
C GLY A 207 -13.41 8.84 12.65
N GLU A 208 -13.21 7.53 12.70
CA GLU A 208 -12.31 6.90 13.67
C GLU A 208 -10.93 6.62 13.08
N VAL A 209 -9.89 6.97 13.84
CA VAL A 209 -8.51 6.52 13.64
C VAL A 209 -8.07 5.75 14.88
N GLU A 210 -7.62 4.52 14.69
CA GLU A 210 -7.19 3.67 15.80
C GLU A 210 -6.07 2.72 15.35
N PHE A 211 -4.85 3.05 15.77
CA PHE A 211 -3.67 2.23 15.53
C PHE A 211 -3.66 0.99 16.42
N LEU A 212 -3.31 -0.17 15.85
CA LEU A 212 -2.98 -1.38 16.60
C LEU A 212 -1.67 -1.19 17.37
N TYR A 213 -0.65 -0.65 16.70
CA TYR A 213 0.64 -0.35 17.32
C TYR A 213 0.51 0.80 18.33
N GLN A 214 1.10 0.62 19.52
CA GLN A 214 0.99 1.57 20.64
C GLN A 214 2.30 2.31 20.95
N GLY A 215 3.32 2.14 20.12
CA GLY A 215 4.66 2.66 20.39
C GLY A 215 5.48 1.81 21.36
N ASN A 216 6.79 1.99 21.30
CA ASN A 216 7.73 1.58 22.33
C ASN A 216 7.61 2.56 23.51
N LYS A 217 7.49 2.00 24.72
CA LYS A 217 7.42 2.78 25.96
C LYS A 217 8.80 3.21 26.44
#